data_AF-A0A6T7UET4-F1
#
_entry.id   AF-A0A6T7UET4-F1
#
_cell.length_a   1.000
_cell.length_b   1.000
_cell.length_c   1.000
_cell.angle_alpha   90.00
_cell.angle_beta   90.00
_cell.angle_gamma   90.00
#
_symmetry.space_group_name_H-M   'P 1'
#
loop_
_entity.id
_entity.type
_entity.pdbx_description
1 polymer ?
#
loop_
_entity_poly.entity_id
_entity_poly.type
_entity_poly.pdbx_seq_one_letter_code
_entity_poly.pdbx_strand_id
1 'polypeptide(L)'
;MAPNLDTNPVAAKRAKLAVPDEAAAQPAREELWRSNLRNDASLSEVTRPEWWWTGKKPQDSPGYIKEAGYLSSLPLPNLKTTTREQALQYFDNTWSITETLFSALVGEEPFYRPPYHELRHPLIFYYGHPAVLYINKLRVAGVLDKGINEYYESIFEVGVDEMSWDDLSKNDMDWPSVREVNDYRRKAYEVVKNLIQTHPSLDSLPVTESNSAWSIFMSFEHERIHIETSSVLMRELPEHLVRKPADWPPYHPSAVAWTGAAGAESSNPPPAGSAARNVLQEVAAGDVLIGKPRAWPSFGWDNEYGERKIHVRQFQASKHLVSNGEYHAFVKAGGYATERFWSEAGWRWRTFRNSKWPTFWVKDGPEGLHKYKLRLQFDVVDMAWDLPVDVNYHEGKAFCAWKSEQEGVPIGTYRLLSEAEHHRIRDTANMAEGRVVHDPVMALTGAAFKAPGSTVNTNFAFGSQHAVDALPAAANGFHDVMGSVWQWCEDFFAALPGFKVHPFYDDFSTPCFDGQHNVIMGGSWASSGQLASLFARYHFRPHFFQHAGFRMVKSTHQPILTSMDAPPPPPPPRGGG
;
A
#
# COMPACT_ATOMS: atom_id res chain seq x y z
N MET A 1 67.72 12.49 17.46
CA MET A 1 66.73 13.58 17.59
C MET A 1 65.84 13.53 16.35
N ALA A 2 64.53 13.49 16.56
CA ALA A 2 63.51 13.65 15.51
C ALA A 2 63.61 15.06 14.86
N PRO A 3 62.78 15.44 13.85
CA PRO A 3 61.69 14.70 13.20
C PRO A 3 61.67 14.85 11.65
N ASN A 4 60.74 14.15 10.98
CA ASN A 4 60.13 14.69 9.76
C ASN A 4 58.62 14.40 9.73
N LEU A 5 57.89 15.37 9.22
CA LEU A 5 56.44 15.49 9.15
C LEU A 5 55.87 14.69 7.96
N ASP A 6 54.73 14.03 8.15
CA ASP A 6 53.72 13.91 7.10
C ASP A 6 52.35 13.52 7.72
N THR A 7 51.35 14.38 7.52
CA THR A 7 49.96 14.15 7.93
C THR A 7 49.08 14.08 6.68
N ASN A 8 48.60 12.88 6.35
CA ASN A 8 47.62 12.63 5.30
C ASN A 8 46.37 11.98 5.93
N PRO A 9 45.18 12.62 5.94
CA PRO A 9 44.01 12.12 6.65
C PRO A 9 43.08 11.33 5.70
N VAL A 10 43.46 10.12 5.32
CA VAL A 10 42.54 9.15 4.68
C VAL A 10 42.82 7.75 5.20
N ALA A 11 42.56 7.49 6.48
CA ALA A 11 42.45 6.13 7.05
C ALA A 11 42.06 6.17 8.53
N ALA A 12 40.83 6.58 8.88
CA ALA A 12 40.24 6.28 10.19
C ALA A 12 38.73 6.59 10.23
N LYS A 13 37.90 5.72 9.65
CA LYS A 13 36.48 5.59 10.03
C LYS A 13 35.97 4.18 9.68
N ARG A 14 36.52 3.19 10.38
CA ARG A 14 35.94 1.85 10.55
C ARG A 14 36.03 1.51 12.05
N ALA A 15 34.96 1.82 12.76
CA ALA A 15 34.70 1.50 14.17
C ALA A 15 33.31 2.11 14.47
N LYS A 16 32.29 1.45 15.01
CA LYS A 16 32.10 0.13 15.62
C LYS A 16 30.58 -0.12 15.56
N LEU A 17 30.12 -1.22 14.95
CA LEU A 17 28.83 -1.82 15.32
C LEU A 17 29.14 -2.74 16.51
N ALA A 18 29.16 -2.14 17.70
CA ALA A 18 29.18 -2.91 18.94
C ALA A 18 27.75 -3.34 19.23
N VAL A 19 27.54 -4.65 19.30
CA VAL A 19 26.33 -5.26 19.85
C VAL A 19 26.27 -4.90 21.34
N PRO A 20 25.19 -4.28 21.86
CA PRO A 20 25.00 -4.18 23.29
C PRO A 20 24.60 -5.56 23.81
N ASP A 21 25.50 -6.15 24.57
CA ASP A 21 25.23 -7.30 25.43
C ASP A 21 24.60 -6.75 26.72
N GLU A 22 23.28 -6.91 26.87
CA GLU A 22 22.54 -7.08 28.13
C GLU A 22 21.04 -6.93 27.88
N ALA A 23 20.30 -8.01 28.10
CA ALA A 23 18.85 -8.01 28.24
C ALA A 23 18.46 -7.30 29.55
N ALA A 24 18.49 -5.97 29.55
CA ALA A 24 17.86 -5.15 30.56
C ALA A 24 16.51 -4.69 30.02
N ALA A 25 15.43 -4.95 30.78
CA ALA A 25 14.12 -4.39 30.52
C ALA A 25 14.26 -2.87 30.37
N GLN A 26 13.95 -2.34 29.18
CA GLN A 26 13.91 -0.90 28.97
C GLN A 26 12.90 -0.30 29.97
N PRO A 27 13.27 0.75 30.73
CA PRO A 27 12.30 1.47 31.54
C PRO A 27 11.17 1.96 30.62
N ALA A 28 9.93 1.99 31.14
CA ALA A 28 8.77 2.49 30.40
C ALA A 28 9.14 3.85 29.77
N ARG A 29 9.33 3.84 28.45
CA ARG A 29 9.61 5.05 27.67
C ARG A 29 8.44 5.98 27.95
N GLU A 30 8.72 7.16 28.49
CA GLU A 30 7.69 8.16 28.74
C GLU A 30 6.96 8.37 27.41
N GLU A 31 5.65 8.10 27.39
CA GLU A 31 4.86 8.18 26.16
C GLU A 31 4.57 9.65 25.84
N LEU A 32 5.61 10.38 25.42
CA LEU A 32 5.62 11.82 25.17
C LEU A 32 4.46 12.25 24.28
N TRP A 33 4.08 11.43 23.30
CA TRP A 33 2.94 11.68 22.41
C TRP A 33 1.63 11.96 23.15
N ARG A 34 1.44 11.47 24.40
CA ARG A 34 0.27 11.77 25.23
C ARG A 34 0.14 13.23 25.60
N SER A 35 1.21 14.01 25.54
CA SER A 35 1.16 15.48 25.67
C SER A 35 0.27 16.13 24.63
N ASN A 36 -0.09 15.44 23.55
CA ASN A 36 -0.99 15.92 22.49
C ASN A 36 -2.48 15.75 22.80
N LEU A 37 -2.85 14.97 23.82
CA LEU A 37 -4.25 14.76 24.18
C LEU A 37 -4.86 16.04 24.79
N ARG A 38 -6.01 16.45 24.28
CA ARG A 38 -6.79 17.63 24.69
C ARG A 38 -8.15 17.25 25.30
N ASN A 39 -8.49 15.97 25.34
CA ASN A 39 -9.75 15.43 25.84
C ASN A 39 -10.98 15.91 25.04
N ASP A 40 -10.87 15.97 23.72
CA ASP A 40 -12.02 16.29 22.86
C ASP A 40 -13.01 15.12 22.82
N ALA A 41 -14.03 15.18 23.68
CA ALA A 41 -15.05 14.14 23.81
C ALA A 41 -15.87 13.91 22.52
N SER A 42 -15.96 14.91 21.63
CA SER A 42 -16.73 14.76 20.39
C SER A 42 -16.09 13.77 19.40
N LEU A 43 -14.79 13.46 19.59
CA LEU A 43 -14.10 12.43 18.81
C LEU A 43 -14.46 10.99 19.23
N SER A 44 -15.17 10.82 20.35
CA SER A 44 -15.63 9.51 20.81
C SER A 44 -17.08 9.20 20.41
N GLU A 45 -17.80 10.17 19.84
CA GLU A 45 -19.19 10.01 19.41
C GLU A 45 -19.35 8.92 18.34
N VAL A 46 -20.53 8.27 18.31
CA VAL A 46 -20.82 7.22 17.32
C VAL A 46 -20.86 7.78 15.91
N THR A 47 -21.61 8.87 15.77
CA THR A 47 -21.70 9.66 14.56
C THR A 47 -20.78 10.86 14.73
N ARG A 48 -19.97 11.15 13.71
CA ARG A 48 -19.12 12.34 13.76
C ARG A 48 -19.98 13.62 13.78
N PRO A 49 -19.60 14.61 14.60
CA PRO A 49 -20.29 15.90 14.65
C PRO A 49 -20.17 16.65 13.32
N GLU A 50 -21.08 17.59 13.06
CA GLU A 50 -21.14 18.35 11.80
C GLU A 50 -19.82 19.00 11.39
N TRP A 51 -19.05 19.51 12.36
CA TRP A 51 -17.77 20.16 12.09
C TRP A 51 -16.73 19.19 11.49
N TRP A 52 -16.86 17.87 11.69
CA TRP A 52 -15.90 16.89 11.18
C TRP A 52 -15.78 16.92 9.65
N TRP A 53 -16.90 17.10 8.96
CA TRP A 53 -16.96 17.03 7.51
C TRP A 53 -16.50 18.36 6.91
N THR A 54 -15.34 18.36 6.28
CA THR A 54 -14.74 19.57 5.70
C THR A 54 -15.10 19.75 4.24
N GLY A 55 -15.45 18.65 3.55
CA GLY A 55 -16.05 18.64 2.21
C GLY A 55 -17.49 18.15 2.25
N LYS A 56 -17.88 17.34 1.26
CA LYS A 56 -19.19 16.68 1.26
C LYS A 56 -19.22 15.53 2.27
N LYS A 57 -20.32 15.43 3.02
CA LYS A 57 -20.64 14.24 3.81
C LYS A 57 -20.74 13.01 2.90
N PRO A 58 -20.52 11.79 3.41
CA PRO A 58 -20.57 10.58 2.60
C PRO A 58 -21.88 10.47 1.81
N GLN A 59 -23.03 10.79 2.43
CA GLN A 59 -24.36 10.67 1.81
C GLN A 59 -24.63 11.67 0.67
N ASP A 60 -23.88 12.77 0.64
CA ASP A 60 -23.97 13.83 -0.37
C ASP A 60 -22.86 13.70 -1.44
N SER A 61 -21.91 12.79 -1.21
CA SER A 61 -20.72 12.64 -2.05
C SER A 61 -21.04 11.89 -3.36
N PRO A 62 -20.45 12.29 -4.49
CA PRO A 62 -20.45 11.47 -5.70
C PRO A 62 -19.96 10.05 -5.41
N GLY A 63 -20.66 9.04 -5.92
CA GLY A 63 -20.36 7.64 -5.67
C GLY A 63 -21.07 7.02 -4.46
N TYR A 64 -21.85 7.78 -3.69
CA TYR A 64 -22.70 7.21 -2.64
C TYR A 64 -23.86 6.40 -3.23
N ILE A 65 -24.01 5.15 -2.78
CA ILE A 65 -25.06 4.23 -3.23
C ILE A 65 -26.18 4.23 -2.20
N LYS A 66 -27.23 5.03 -2.43
CA LYS A 66 -28.31 5.25 -1.46
C LYS A 66 -29.01 3.96 -1.03
N GLU A 67 -29.24 3.06 -1.97
CA GLU A 67 -29.95 1.79 -1.76
C GLU A 67 -29.13 0.81 -0.91
N ALA A 68 -27.81 0.91 -0.98
CA ALA A 68 -26.89 0.02 -0.28
C ALA A 68 -26.25 0.66 0.97
N GLY A 69 -26.37 1.98 1.13
CA GLY A 69 -25.94 2.71 2.32
C GLY A 69 -24.42 2.86 2.48
N TYR A 70 -23.65 2.94 1.40
CA TYR A 70 -22.19 3.14 1.48
C TYR A 70 -21.63 3.99 0.34
N LEU A 71 -20.44 4.57 0.57
CA LEU A 71 -19.68 5.35 -0.38
C LEU A 71 -18.78 4.45 -1.25
N SER A 72 -18.91 4.55 -2.57
CA SER A 72 -18.09 3.81 -3.53
C SER A 72 -17.07 4.70 -4.23
N SER A 73 -15.90 4.15 -4.56
CA SER A 73 -14.91 4.88 -5.37
C SER A 73 -15.40 5.08 -6.80
N LEU A 74 -15.16 6.28 -7.34
CA LEU A 74 -15.35 6.58 -8.76
C LEU A 74 -14.23 6.00 -9.64
N PRO A 75 -14.44 5.87 -10.96
CA PRO A 75 -13.41 5.42 -11.89
C PRO A 75 -12.28 6.45 -12.00
N LEU A 76 -11.08 5.97 -12.32
CA LEU A 76 -9.91 6.80 -12.60
C LEU A 76 -10.22 7.75 -13.78
N PRO A 77 -10.00 9.09 -13.65
CA PRO A 77 -10.36 10.03 -14.69
C PRO A 77 -9.63 9.79 -16.01
N ASN A 78 -10.39 9.85 -17.12
CA ASN A 78 -9.84 9.87 -18.46
C ASN A 78 -9.36 11.29 -18.80
N LEU A 79 -8.05 11.54 -18.69
CA LEU A 79 -7.44 12.86 -18.88
C LEU A 79 -7.51 13.39 -20.32
N LYS A 80 -7.94 12.57 -21.28
CA LYS A 80 -8.24 13.03 -22.65
C LYS A 80 -9.60 13.71 -22.75
N THR A 81 -10.54 13.38 -21.88
CA THR A 81 -11.95 13.81 -22.00
C THR A 81 -12.56 14.34 -20.71
N THR A 82 -11.83 14.31 -19.59
CA THR A 82 -12.34 14.70 -18.28
C THR A 82 -12.84 16.14 -18.26
N THR A 83 -14.06 16.37 -17.79
CA THR A 83 -14.61 17.72 -17.60
C THR A 83 -14.27 18.26 -16.21
N ARG A 84 -14.43 19.58 -16.01
CA ARG A 84 -14.32 20.19 -14.66
C ARG A 84 -15.28 19.55 -13.66
N GLU A 85 -16.49 19.22 -14.11
CA GLU A 85 -17.48 18.55 -13.26
C GLU A 85 -17.00 17.16 -12.85
N GLN A 86 -16.47 16.37 -13.78
CA GLN A 86 -15.92 15.03 -13.48
C GLN A 86 -14.70 15.11 -12.56
N ALA A 87 -13.80 16.08 -12.78
CA ALA A 87 -12.66 16.32 -11.90
C ALA A 87 -13.11 16.73 -10.48
N LEU A 88 -14.11 17.60 -10.36
CA LEU A 88 -14.68 17.98 -9.06
C LEU A 88 -15.38 16.81 -8.37
N GLN A 89 -16.11 15.99 -9.12
CA GLN A 89 -16.75 14.79 -8.57
C GLN A 89 -15.71 13.79 -8.05
N TYR A 90 -14.62 13.60 -8.79
CA TYR A 90 -13.52 12.74 -8.37
C TYR A 90 -12.81 13.28 -7.12
N PHE A 91 -12.57 14.59 -7.05
CA PHE A 91 -12.03 15.26 -5.86
C PHE A 91 -12.95 15.07 -4.64
N ASP A 92 -14.24 15.38 -4.77
CA ASP A 92 -15.23 15.21 -3.70
C ASP A 92 -15.29 13.76 -3.21
N ASN A 93 -15.28 12.79 -4.13
CA ASN A 93 -15.27 11.38 -3.80
C ASN A 93 -14.01 10.97 -3.04
N THR A 94 -12.82 11.36 -3.52
CA THR A 94 -11.54 11.10 -2.84
C THR A 94 -11.54 11.68 -1.42
N TRP A 95 -11.94 12.94 -1.29
CA TRP A 95 -11.97 13.64 0.00
C TRP A 95 -12.94 12.99 0.99
N SER A 96 -14.15 12.65 0.54
CA SER A 96 -15.15 11.97 1.38
C SER A 96 -14.70 10.56 1.78
N ILE A 97 -13.97 9.82 0.93
CA ILE A 97 -13.40 8.52 1.30
C ILE A 97 -12.38 8.68 2.42
N THR A 98 -11.48 9.67 2.33
CA THR A 98 -10.54 10.00 3.42
C THR A 98 -11.27 10.30 4.72
N GLU A 99 -12.25 11.22 4.70
CA GLU A 99 -12.98 11.60 5.91
C GLU A 99 -13.81 10.46 6.49
N THR A 100 -14.34 9.57 5.64
CA THR A 100 -15.06 8.36 6.07
C THR A 100 -14.09 7.39 6.74
N LEU A 101 -12.92 7.13 6.17
CA LEU A 101 -11.91 6.26 6.79
C LEU A 101 -11.48 6.80 8.17
N PHE A 102 -11.12 8.08 8.27
CA PHE A 102 -10.73 8.69 9.56
C PHE A 102 -11.89 8.86 10.54
N SER A 103 -13.15 8.83 10.06
CA SER A 103 -14.30 8.80 10.95
C SER A 103 -14.35 7.52 11.81
N ALA A 104 -13.63 6.48 11.41
CA ALA A 104 -13.54 5.21 12.13
C ALA A 104 -12.80 5.31 13.46
N LEU A 105 -11.93 6.30 13.64
CA LEU A 105 -11.10 6.44 14.84
C LEU A 105 -11.94 6.77 16.08
N VAL A 106 -11.80 6.00 17.16
CA VAL A 106 -12.58 6.19 18.39
C VAL A 106 -11.74 6.97 19.40
N GLY A 107 -12.14 8.21 19.66
CA GLY A 107 -11.44 9.13 20.55
C GLY A 107 -10.23 9.81 19.91
N GLU A 108 -9.48 10.51 20.74
CA GLU A 108 -8.34 11.34 20.32
C GLU A 108 -7.01 10.57 20.26
N GLU A 109 -6.84 9.58 21.15
CA GLU A 109 -5.67 8.69 21.23
C GLU A 109 -5.18 8.12 19.87
N PRO A 110 -6.03 7.53 19.02
CA PRO A 110 -5.55 6.95 17.76
C PRO A 110 -4.93 7.96 16.80
N PHE A 111 -5.22 9.26 16.92
CA PHE A 111 -4.59 10.28 16.08
C PHE A 111 -3.13 10.51 16.43
N TYR A 112 -2.75 10.39 17.71
CA TYR A 112 -1.41 10.75 18.18
C TYR A 112 -0.54 9.57 18.58
N ARG A 113 -1.13 8.40 18.85
CA ARG A 113 -0.35 7.19 19.14
C ARG A 113 0.52 6.85 17.92
N PRO A 114 1.86 6.79 18.07
CA PRO A 114 2.73 6.27 17.02
C PRO A 114 2.48 4.76 16.81
N PRO A 115 2.64 4.25 15.59
CA PRO A 115 2.60 2.82 15.33
C PRO A 115 3.63 2.05 16.17
N TYR A 116 3.30 0.83 16.61
CA TYR A 116 4.12 0.02 17.52
C TYR A 116 5.49 -0.39 16.94
N HIS A 117 5.71 -0.19 15.65
CA HIS A 117 6.99 -0.42 15.01
C HIS A 117 7.87 0.84 14.94
N GLU A 118 7.33 2.03 15.20
CA GLU A 118 8.05 3.32 15.18
C GLU A 118 8.70 3.65 13.83
N LEU A 119 8.17 3.13 12.73
CA LEU A 119 8.70 3.34 11.36
C LEU A 119 7.82 4.30 10.53
N ARG A 120 6.76 4.83 11.13
CA ARG A 120 5.75 5.68 10.50
C ARG A 120 5.29 6.75 11.49
N HIS A 121 4.72 7.82 10.97
CA HIS A 121 4.14 8.90 11.77
C HIS A 121 2.81 8.49 12.42
N PRO A 122 2.34 9.22 13.45
CA PRO A 122 1.00 9.06 13.99
C PRO A 122 -0.08 9.49 12.96
N LEU A 123 -1.32 9.02 13.12
CA LEU A 123 -2.39 9.22 12.14
C LEU A 123 -2.80 10.69 11.95
N ILE A 124 -2.52 11.59 12.89
CA ILE A 124 -2.71 13.04 12.72
C ILE A 124 -1.89 13.58 11.54
N PHE A 125 -0.69 13.03 11.31
CA PHE A 125 0.11 13.32 10.14
C PHE A 125 -0.63 12.94 8.86
N TYR A 126 -1.11 11.69 8.78
CA TYR A 126 -1.81 11.20 7.60
C TYR A 126 -3.16 11.88 7.36
N TYR A 127 -3.78 12.43 8.41
CA TYR A 127 -4.97 13.27 8.28
C TYR A 127 -4.64 14.64 7.68
N GLY A 128 -3.54 15.28 8.07
CA GLY A 128 -3.14 16.61 7.57
C GLY A 128 -2.39 16.60 6.24
N HIS A 129 -1.49 15.63 6.06
CA HIS A 129 -0.49 15.58 4.99
C HIS A 129 -1.08 15.67 3.57
N PRO A 130 -2.12 14.89 3.18
CA PRO A 130 -2.65 14.99 1.83
C PRO A 130 -3.15 16.41 1.51
N ALA A 131 -3.85 17.06 2.43
CA ALA A 131 -4.34 18.43 2.26
C ALA A 131 -3.20 19.44 2.12
N VAL A 132 -2.10 19.26 2.86
CA VAL A 132 -0.88 20.06 2.69
C VAL A 132 -0.22 19.80 1.33
N LEU A 133 -0.17 18.55 0.89
CA LEU A 133 0.41 18.20 -0.40
C LEU A 133 -0.34 18.84 -1.58
N TYR A 134 -1.67 18.94 -1.54
CA TYR A 134 -2.40 19.74 -2.54
C TYR A 134 -1.83 21.15 -2.62
N ILE A 135 -1.75 21.85 -1.48
CA ILE A 135 -1.33 23.25 -1.44
C ILE A 135 0.12 23.41 -1.92
N ASN A 136 1.05 22.61 -1.41
CA ASN A 136 2.47 22.70 -1.77
C ASN A 136 2.69 22.39 -3.26
N LYS A 137 2.09 21.31 -3.76
CA LYS A 137 2.32 20.88 -5.16
C LYS A 137 1.59 21.75 -6.17
N LEU A 138 0.43 22.32 -5.82
CA LEU A 138 -0.23 23.34 -6.64
C LEU A 138 0.60 24.63 -6.72
N ARG A 139 1.30 25.01 -5.65
CA ARG A 139 2.26 26.12 -5.66
C ARG A 139 3.48 25.83 -6.54
N VAL A 140 4.08 24.65 -6.41
CA VAL A 140 5.20 24.23 -7.27
C VAL A 140 4.81 24.23 -8.75
N ALA A 141 3.58 23.83 -9.07
CA ALA A 141 3.07 23.82 -10.45
C ALA A 141 2.63 25.21 -10.98
N GLY A 142 2.67 26.26 -10.14
CA GLY A 142 2.20 27.60 -10.50
C GLY A 142 0.69 27.70 -10.70
N VAL A 143 -0.09 26.77 -10.15
CA VAL A 143 -1.57 26.79 -10.14
C VAL A 143 -2.12 27.60 -8.98
N LEU A 144 -1.32 27.74 -7.90
CA LEU A 144 -1.68 28.47 -6.70
C LEU A 144 -0.53 29.39 -6.28
N ASP A 145 -0.82 30.67 -6.02
CA ASP A 145 0.22 31.66 -5.71
C ASP A 145 0.70 31.59 -4.25
N LYS A 146 -0.21 31.35 -3.29
CA LYS A 146 0.06 31.44 -1.85
C LYS A 146 -0.45 30.22 -1.09
N GLY A 147 0.26 29.89 0.00
CA GLY A 147 -0.19 28.91 0.97
C GLY A 147 -1.37 29.39 1.83
N ILE A 148 -1.83 28.51 2.70
CA ILE A 148 -2.87 28.72 3.72
C ILE A 148 -2.23 28.93 5.10
N ASN A 149 -1.24 28.11 5.46
CA ASN A 149 -0.54 28.16 6.74
C ASN A 149 0.86 27.54 6.59
N GLU A 150 1.88 28.39 6.51
CA GLU A 150 3.28 27.99 6.29
C GLU A 150 3.81 27.00 7.34
N TYR A 151 3.37 27.11 8.59
CA TYR A 151 3.80 26.18 9.63
C TYR A 151 3.25 24.77 9.39
N TYR A 152 1.96 24.65 9.07
CA TYR A 152 1.34 23.34 8.76
C TYR A 152 1.88 22.76 7.47
N GLU A 153 2.07 23.61 6.47
CA GLU A 153 2.68 23.26 5.19
C GLU A 153 4.10 22.73 5.34
N SER A 154 4.81 23.06 6.41
CA SER A 154 6.15 22.55 6.71
C SER A 154 6.13 21.27 7.55
N ILE A 155 5.35 21.23 8.63
CA ILE A 155 5.40 20.08 9.55
C ILE A 155 4.78 18.82 8.95
N PHE A 156 3.79 18.98 8.06
CA PHE A 156 3.14 17.88 7.36
C PHE A 156 3.74 17.61 5.98
N GLU A 157 4.80 18.28 5.53
CA GLU A 157 5.38 18.07 4.18
C GLU A 157 6.35 16.89 4.09
N VAL A 158 6.94 16.46 5.21
CA VAL A 158 8.03 15.46 5.21
C VAL A 158 7.59 14.10 4.65
N GLY A 159 8.55 13.39 4.05
CA GLY A 159 8.36 12.05 3.49
C GLY A 159 7.87 11.04 4.53
N VAL A 160 7.21 10.00 4.03
CA VAL A 160 6.55 8.98 4.86
C VAL A 160 7.31 7.66 4.92
N ASP A 161 8.53 7.61 4.37
CA ASP A 161 9.32 6.38 4.29
C ASP A 161 10.47 6.36 5.31
N GLU A 162 11.26 5.29 5.33
CA GLU A 162 12.52 5.27 6.09
C GLU A 162 13.65 5.89 5.25
N MET A 163 13.47 7.13 4.79
CA MET A 163 14.56 7.86 4.15
C MET A 163 15.45 8.51 5.22
N SER A 164 16.72 8.73 4.89
CA SER A 164 17.67 9.32 5.85
C SER A 164 17.32 10.74 6.31
N TRP A 165 16.35 11.39 5.65
CA TRP A 165 15.80 12.70 6.02
C TRP A 165 14.39 12.63 6.61
N ASP A 166 13.78 11.43 6.67
CA ASP A 166 12.50 11.24 7.33
C ASP A 166 12.76 11.24 8.84
N ASP A 167 12.52 12.41 9.44
CA ASP A 167 12.79 12.68 10.83
C ASP A 167 11.68 12.11 11.71
N LEU A 168 11.76 10.81 11.99
CA LEU A 168 10.84 10.13 12.90
C LEU A 168 10.95 10.64 14.34
N SER A 169 11.94 11.50 14.68
CA SER A 169 11.95 12.23 15.96
C SER A 169 10.76 13.19 16.11
N LYS A 170 10.07 13.52 14.99
CA LYS A 170 8.78 14.22 15.01
C LYS A 170 7.65 13.43 15.67
N ASN A 171 7.82 12.14 15.95
CA ASN A 171 6.82 11.43 16.76
C ASN A 171 6.72 12.00 18.19
N ASP A 172 7.76 12.72 18.65
CA ASP A 172 7.80 13.39 19.95
C ASP A 172 7.45 14.89 19.88
N MET A 173 6.93 15.37 18.73
CA MET A 173 6.53 16.78 18.58
C MET A 173 5.15 17.07 19.16
N ASP A 174 4.91 18.34 19.48
CA ASP A 174 3.57 18.86 19.75
C ASP A 174 2.82 19.06 18.42
N TRP A 175 1.95 18.11 18.09
CA TRP A 175 1.09 18.15 16.93
C TRP A 175 -0.06 19.14 17.12
N PRO A 176 -0.53 19.81 16.04
CA PRO A 176 -1.77 20.56 16.09
C PRO A 176 -2.93 19.64 16.47
N SER A 177 -3.93 20.19 17.16
CA SER A 177 -5.12 19.44 17.54
C SER A 177 -5.89 18.93 16.32
N VAL A 178 -6.68 17.87 16.49
CA VAL A 178 -7.55 17.34 15.42
C VAL A 178 -8.45 18.43 14.83
N ARG A 179 -8.97 19.37 15.65
CA ARG A 179 -9.76 20.51 15.18
C ARG A 179 -8.95 21.47 14.32
N GLU A 180 -7.73 21.80 14.73
CA GLU A 180 -6.88 22.70 13.96
C GLU A 180 -6.46 22.10 12.61
N VAL A 181 -6.14 20.81 12.57
CA VAL A 181 -5.86 20.10 11.31
C VAL A 181 -7.12 20.00 10.45
N ASN A 182 -8.27 19.71 11.04
CA ASN A 182 -9.57 19.70 10.34
C ASN A 182 -9.92 21.09 9.75
N ASP A 183 -9.67 22.17 10.49
CA ASP A 183 -9.89 23.53 10.00
C ASP A 183 -8.96 23.88 8.83
N TYR A 184 -7.71 23.43 8.86
CA TYR A 184 -6.81 23.54 7.72
C TYR A 184 -7.33 22.75 6.52
N ARG A 185 -7.74 21.49 6.72
CA ARG A 185 -8.34 20.65 5.68
C ARG A 185 -9.54 21.35 5.03
N ARG A 186 -10.44 21.97 5.80
CA ARG A 186 -11.59 22.73 5.26
C ARG A 186 -11.18 23.89 4.36
N LYS A 187 -10.16 24.65 4.76
CA LYS A 187 -9.63 25.74 3.93
C LYS A 187 -9.00 25.18 2.65
N ALA A 188 -8.23 24.11 2.75
CA ALA A 188 -7.62 23.45 1.60
C ALA A 188 -8.68 22.90 0.62
N TYR A 189 -9.74 22.29 1.12
CA TYR A 189 -10.87 21.81 0.31
C TYR A 189 -11.48 22.94 -0.52
N GLU A 190 -11.82 24.09 0.10
CA GLU A 190 -12.41 25.22 -0.62
C GLU A 190 -11.44 25.84 -1.64
N VAL A 191 -10.14 25.91 -1.33
CA VAL A 191 -9.11 26.37 -2.29
C VAL A 191 -9.06 25.45 -3.51
N VAL A 192 -8.93 24.15 -3.31
CA VAL A 192 -8.81 23.16 -4.40
C VAL A 192 -10.09 23.11 -5.23
N LYS A 193 -11.26 23.09 -4.58
CA LYS A 193 -12.56 23.15 -5.24
C LYS A 193 -12.70 24.38 -6.12
N ASN A 194 -12.36 25.58 -5.61
CA ASN A 194 -12.40 26.80 -6.39
C ASN A 194 -11.43 26.76 -7.58
N LEU A 195 -10.22 26.23 -7.40
CA LEU A 195 -9.27 26.03 -8.49
C LEU A 195 -9.81 25.09 -9.57
N ILE A 196 -10.41 23.95 -9.19
CA ILE A 196 -11.02 23.01 -10.14
C ILE A 196 -12.14 23.70 -10.95
N GLN A 197 -12.90 24.59 -10.32
CA GLN A 197 -14.01 25.30 -10.97
C GLN A 197 -13.56 26.45 -11.87
N THR A 198 -12.45 27.11 -11.57
CA THR A 198 -12.12 28.42 -12.18
C THR A 198 -10.77 28.48 -12.89
N HIS A 199 -9.79 27.65 -12.54
CA HIS A 199 -8.41 27.83 -13.00
C HIS A 199 -8.25 27.41 -14.48
N PRO A 200 -7.67 28.25 -15.36
CA PRO A 200 -7.68 28.03 -16.82
C PRO A 200 -6.91 26.79 -17.30
N SER A 201 -6.01 26.24 -16.47
CA SER A 201 -5.26 25.02 -16.82
C SER A 201 -6.15 23.80 -17.09
N LEU A 202 -7.39 23.79 -16.59
CA LEU A 202 -8.37 22.73 -16.81
C LEU A 202 -9.26 22.94 -18.05
N ASP A 203 -9.09 24.03 -18.80
CA ASP A 203 -9.86 24.27 -20.04
C ASP A 203 -9.22 23.63 -21.28
N SER A 204 -7.99 23.13 -21.15
CA SER A 204 -7.24 22.51 -22.25
C SER A 204 -7.12 21.00 -22.04
N LEU A 205 -7.66 20.23 -22.98
CA LEU A 205 -7.52 18.78 -23.05
C LEU A 205 -6.64 18.36 -24.23
N PRO A 206 -5.90 17.24 -24.13
CA PRO A 206 -5.76 16.38 -22.95
C PRO A 206 -4.92 17.03 -21.84
N VAL A 207 -5.15 16.66 -20.58
CA VAL A 207 -4.21 16.96 -19.50
C VAL A 207 -3.04 15.98 -19.58
N THR A 208 -1.82 16.50 -19.73
CA THR A 208 -0.58 15.71 -19.83
C THR A 208 0.44 16.16 -18.79
N GLU A 209 1.54 15.40 -18.61
CA GLU A 209 2.68 15.75 -17.73
C GLU A 209 3.28 17.14 -18.01
N SER A 210 2.99 17.74 -19.17
CA SER A 210 3.47 19.08 -19.53
C SER A 210 2.55 20.22 -19.07
N ASN A 211 1.34 19.92 -18.61
CA ASN A 211 0.34 20.89 -18.17
C ASN A 211 0.38 21.06 -16.65
N SER A 212 0.23 22.30 -16.15
CA SER A 212 0.13 22.54 -14.71
C SER A 212 -1.09 21.87 -14.07
N ALA A 213 -2.18 21.64 -14.82
CA ALA A 213 -3.34 20.86 -14.37
C ALA A 213 -2.99 19.42 -13.96
N TRP A 214 -1.85 18.88 -14.41
CA TRP A 214 -1.36 17.57 -13.97
C TRP A 214 -1.20 17.51 -12.45
N SER A 215 -0.80 18.60 -11.79
CA SER A 215 -0.62 18.64 -10.34
C SER A 215 -1.93 18.43 -9.58
N ILE A 216 -3.08 18.81 -10.16
CA ILE A 216 -4.39 18.58 -9.54
C ILE A 216 -4.69 17.08 -9.47
N PHE A 217 -4.53 16.37 -10.59
CA PHE A 217 -4.72 14.92 -10.63
C PHE A 217 -3.65 14.17 -9.84
N MET A 218 -2.41 14.64 -9.85
CA MET A 218 -1.35 14.13 -8.98
C MET A 218 -1.75 14.16 -7.51
N SER A 219 -2.33 15.27 -7.05
CA SER A 219 -2.76 15.38 -5.66
C SER A 219 -3.97 14.49 -5.34
N PHE A 220 -4.89 14.27 -6.29
CA PHE A 220 -5.97 13.27 -6.14
C PHE A 220 -5.40 11.87 -5.90
N GLU A 221 -4.49 11.44 -6.78
CA GLU A 221 -3.91 10.10 -6.69
C GLU A 221 -3.00 9.97 -5.46
N HIS A 222 -2.32 11.04 -5.07
CA HIS A 222 -1.54 11.06 -3.84
C HIS A 222 -2.41 10.87 -2.60
N GLU A 223 -3.55 11.55 -2.50
CA GLU A 223 -4.47 11.33 -1.39
C GLU A 223 -4.99 9.88 -1.38
N ARG A 224 -5.20 9.27 -2.54
CA ARG A 224 -5.56 7.84 -2.64
C ARG A 224 -4.47 6.89 -2.13
N ILE A 225 -3.18 7.21 -2.30
CA ILE A 225 -2.07 6.47 -1.67
C ILE A 225 -2.19 6.54 -0.15
N HIS A 226 -2.50 7.73 0.38
CA HIS A 226 -2.63 7.95 1.81
C HIS A 226 -3.91 7.37 2.40
N ILE A 227 -4.99 7.22 1.64
CA ILE A 227 -6.16 6.45 2.07
C ILE A 227 -5.74 4.99 2.33
N GLU A 228 -5.06 4.35 1.38
CA GLU A 228 -4.62 2.96 1.54
C GLU A 228 -3.60 2.83 2.67
N THR A 229 -2.58 3.69 2.72
CA THR A 229 -1.57 3.68 3.79
C THR A 229 -2.19 3.87 5.17
N SER A 230 -3.11 4.83 5.32
CA SER A 230 -3.84 5.06 6.57
C SER A 230 -4.67 3.84 6.97
N SER A 231 -5.27 3.15 6.00
CA SER A 231 -6.07 1.95 6.29
C SER A 231 -5.22 0.82 6.90
N VAL A 232 -3.97 0.64 6.45
CA VAL A 232 -3.03 -0.32 7.05
C VAL A 232 -2.68 0.09 8.49
N LEU A 233 -2.32 1.35 8.72
CA LEU A 233 -1.98 1.86 10.06
C LEU A 233 -3.16 1.78 11.03
N MET A 234 -4.37 2.06 10.56
CA MET A 234 -5.59 1.90 11.35
C MET A 234 -5.87 0.43 11.70
N ARG A 235 -5.53 -0.51 10.82
CA ARG A 235 -5.69 -1.95 11.06
C ARG A 235 -4.76 -2.45 12.17
N GLU A 236 -3.58 -1.83 12.29
CA GLU A 236 -2.58 -2.10 13.34
C GLU A 236 -2.95 -1.52 14.72
N LEU A 237 -3.88 -0.57 14.79
CA LEU A 237 -4.34 -0.04 16.06
C LEU A 237 -5.05 -1.13 16.90
N PRO A 238 -4.98 -1.03 18.24
CA PRO A 238 -5.88 -1.77 19.12
C PRO A 238 -7.34 -1.68 18.68
N GLU A 239 -8.05 -2.81 18.71
CA GLU A 239 -9.42 -2.92 18.19
C GLU A 239 -10.37 -1.85 18.76
N HIS A 240 -10.28 -1.56 20.05
CA HIS A 240 -11.15 -0.59 20.73
C HIS A 240 -10.96 0.87 20.28
N LEU A 241 -9.92 1.19 19.51
CA LEU A 241 -9.64 2.53 18.99
C LEU A 241 -10.17 2.75 17.57
N VAL A 242 -10.84 1.76 17.00
CA VAL A 242 -11.48 1.88 15.69
C VAL A 242 -12.88 1.30 15.72
N ARG A 243 -13.73 1.80 14.84
CA ARG A 243 -15.08 1.30 14.61
C ARG A 243 -15.43 1.50 13.15
N LYS A 244 -15.98 0.47 12.52
CA LYS A 244 -16.40 0.55 11.11
C LYS A 244 -17.42 1.70 10.91
N PRO A 245 -17.15 2.68 10.04
CA PRO A 245 -18.11 3.72 9.68
C PRO A 245 -19.35 3.12 8.99
N ALA A 246 -20.53 3.71 9.21
CA ALA A 246 -21.77 3.25 8.58
C ALA A 246 -21.70 3.28 7.05
N ASP A 247 -21.11 4.34 6.50
CA ASP A 247 -20.99 4.59 5.06
C ASP A 247 -19.79 3.87 4.41
N TRP A 248 -19.04 3.06 5.18
CA TRP A 248 -17.92 2.30 4.65
C TRP A 248 -18.41 1.08 3.85
N PRO A 249 -17.75 0.72 2.73
CA PRO A 249 -18.10 -0.48 1.99
C PRO A 249 -18.16 -1.74 2.87
N PRO A 250 -19.16 -2.61 2.68
CA PRO A 250 -19.26 -3.84 3.45
C PRO A 250 -18.05 -4.75 3.19
N TYR A 251 -17.69 -5.57 4.16
CA TYR A 251 -16.75 -6.66 3.94
C TYR A 251 -17.29 -7.63 2.89
N HIS A 252 -16.38 -8.31 2.19
CA HIS A 252 -16.79 -9.39 1.31
C HIS A 252 -17.48 -10.50 2.12
N PRO A 253 -18.58 -11.10 1.66
CA PRO A 253 -19.28 -12.14 2.42
C PRO A 253 -18.37 -13.28 2.87
N SER A 254 -17.42 -13.72 2.03
CA SER A 254 -16.47 -14.78 2.38
C SER A 254 -15.44 -14.39 3.47
N ALA A 255 -15.27 -13.09 3.78
CA ALA A 255 -14.36 -12.63 4.83
C ALA A 255 -14.97 -12.76 6.23
N VAL A 256 -16.30 -12.86 6.30
CA VAL A 256 -17.06 -12.94 7.56
C VAL A 256 -17.91 -14.20 7.68
N ALA A 257 -18.19 -14.87 6.55
CA ALA A 257 -18.85 -16.17 6.55
C ALA A 257 -17.82 -17.25 6.91
N TRP A 258 -18.06 -17.95 8.01
CA TRP A 258 -17.26 -19.11 8.35
C TRP A 258 -17.52 -20.25 7.36
N THR A 259 -16.46 -20.75 6.70
CA THR A 259 -16.52 -21.78 5.65
C THR A 259 -16.38 -23.22 6.18
N GLY A 260 -16.27 -23.41 7.50
CA GLY A 260 -16.10 -24.74 8.09
C GLY A 260 -17.38 -25.57 8.17
N ALA A 261 -17.24 -26.87 8.44
CA ALA A 261 -18.36 -27.79 8.61
C ALA A 261 -19.06 -27.54 9.94
N ALA A 262 -20.39 -27.31 9.95
CA ALA A 262 -21.20 -27.05 11.16
C ALA A 262 -20.73 -27.84 12.40
N GLY A 263 -20.23 -27.13 13.42
CA GLY A 263 -19.70 -27.71 14.66
C GLY A 263 -18.17 -27.88 14.73
N ALA A 264 -17.43 -27.64 13.64
CA ALA A 264 -15.99 -27.50 13.68
C ALA A 264 -15.57 -26.18 14.35
N GLU A 265 -14.46 -26.17 15.08
CA GLU A 265 -13.89 -24.92 15.58
C GLU A 265 -13.22 -24.16 14.43
N SER A 266 -13.43 -22.85 14.32
CA SER A 266 -12.70 -21.95 13.41
C SER A 266 -11.18 -21.94 13.66
N SER A 267 -10.75 -22.51 14.79
CA SER A 267 -9.39 -22.45 15.33
C SER A 267 -8.35 -23.28 14.55
N ASN A 268 -8.77 -24.17 13.65
CA ASN A 268 -7.88 -24.90 12.75
C ASN A 268 -8.37 -24.82 11.29
N PRO A 269 -7.46 -24.80 10.30
CA PRO A 269 -7.85 -24.93 8.90
C PRO A 269 -8.65 -26.22 8.70
N PRO A 270 -9.77 -26.19 7.95
CA PRO A 270 -10.51 -27.41 7.62
C PRO A 270 -9.57 -28.39 6.89
N PRO A 271 -9.74 -29.72 7.08
CA PRO A 271 -8.95 -30.70 6.35
C PRO A 271 -9.08 -30.43 4.85
N ALA A 272 -7.96 -30.17 4.18
CA ALA A 272 -7.96 -29.86 2.76
C ALA A 272 -8.67 -30.97 1.98
N GLY A 273 -9.83 -30.67 1.39
CA GLY A 273 -10.42 -31.54 0.36
C GLY A 273 -9.46 -31.68 -0.82
N SER A 274 -9.64 -32.68 -1.70
CA SER A 274 -8.76 -32.87 -2.87
C SER A 274 -8.74 -31.68 -3.85
N ALA A 275 -9.70 -30.75 -3.74
CA ALA A 275 -9.76 -29.48 -4.47
C ALA A 275 -9.02 -28.31 -3.77
N ALA A 276 -8.52 -28.48 -2.53
CA ALA A 276 -8.00 -27.42 -1.65
C ALA A 276 -6.46 -27.30 -1.63
N ARG A 277 -5.76 -27.75 -2.68
CA ARG A 277 -4.32 -27.45 -2.86
C ARG A 277 -4.18 -26.35 -3.90
N ASN A 278 -3.45 -25.30 -3.58
CA ASN A 278 -3.15 -24.23 -4.51
C ASN A 278 -2.31 -24.77 -5.68
N VAL A 279 -2.99 -25.07 -6.79
CA VAL A 279 -2.39 -25.76 -7.94
C VAL A 279 -1.41 -24.84 -8.64
N LEU A 280 -0.22 -25.36 -8.97
CA LEU A 280 0.72 -24.68 -9.85
C LEU A 280 0.28 -24.86 -11.31
N GLN A 281 0.02 -23.74 -11.99
CA GLN A 281 -0.26 -23.69 -13.41
C GLN A 281 1.02 -23.35 -14.18
N GLU A 282 1.24 -24.04 -15.28
CA GLU A 282 2.33 -23.75 -16.19
C GLU A 282 2.08 -22.46 -16.98
N VAL A 283 3.11 -21.62 -17.09
CA VAL A 283 3.11 -20.39 -17.87
C VAL A 283 4.18 -20.52 -18.93
N ALA A 284 3.76 -20.51 -20.20
CA ALA A 284 4.67 -20.59 -21.32
C ALA A 284 5.60 -19.37 -21.38
N ALA A 285 6.82 -19.60 -21.87
CA ALA A 285 7.78 -18.54 -22.14
C ALA A 285 7.18 -17.50 -23.09
N GLY A 286 7.57 -16.24 -22.93
CA GLY A 286 7.08 -15.16 -23.79
C GLY A 286 7.63 -13.81 -23.40
N ASP A 287 7.51 -12.87 -24.32
CA ASP A 287 7.97 -11.51 -24.12
C ASP A 287 6.95 -10.70 -23.33
N VAL A 288 7.46 -9.82 -22.46
CA VAL A 288 6.67 -8.79 -21.80
C VAL A 288 7.23 -7.43 -22.11
N LEU A 289 6.32 -6.47 -22.08
CA LEU A 289 6.65 -5.07 -22.16
C LEU A 289 6.11 -4.33 -20.96
N ILE A 290 7.04 -3.72 -20.22
CA ILE A 290 6.76 -2.95 -19.02
C ILE A 290 6.93 -1.47 -19.36
N GLY A 291 5.98 -0.66 -18.90
CA GLY A 291 5.97 0.79 -19.11
C GLY A 291 4.61 1.31 -19.58
N LYS A 292 4.14 2.37 -18.93
CA LYS A 292 2.92 3.09 -19.29
C LYS A 292 3.18 3.93 -20.55
N PRO A 293 2.38 3.77 -21.62
CA PRO A 293 2.45 4.68 -22.76
C PRO A 293 2.17 6.12 -22.32
N ARG A 294 3.00 7.10 -22.73
CA ARG A 294 2.76 8.52 -22.41
C ARG A 294 1.44 9.06 -22.96
N ALA A 295 0.94 8.46 -24.05
CA ALA A 295 -0.37 8.80 -24.62
C ALA A 295 -1.55 8.11 -23.91
N TRP A 296 -1.30 7.22 -22.93
CA TRP A 296 -2.36 6.57 -22.17
C TRP A 296 -3.13 7.62 -21.36
N PRO A 297 -4.45 7.73 -21.49
CA PRO A 297 -5.19 8.92 -21.08
C PRO A 297 -5.59 8.89 -19.60
N SER A 298 -4.66 8.54 -18.72
CA SER A 298 -4.82 8.60 -17.26
C SER A 298 -3.59 9.24 -16.62
N PHE A 299 -3.74 9.68 -15.37
CA PHE A 299 -2.59 9.98 -14.53
C PHE A 299 -1.70 8.72 -14.38
N GLY A 300 -0.40 8.92 -14.17
CA GLY A 300 0.57 7.89 -13.84
C GLY A 300 1.81 8.52 -13.22
N TRP A 301 2.45 7.83 -12.28
CA TRP A 301 3.67 8.31 -11.64
C TRP A 301 4.87 8.21 -12.57
N ASP A 302 5.91 8.97 -12.27
CA ASP A 302 7.12 9.04 -13.07
C ASP A 302 7.78 7.66 -13.31
N ASN A 303 7.78 6.80 -12.29
CA ASN A 303 8.35 5.45 -12.34
C ASN A 303 7.63 4.48 -13.30
N GLU A 304 6.41 4.81 -13.75
CA GLU A 304 5.65 4.00 -14.68
C GLU A 304 6.07 4.26 -16.12
N TYR A 305 6.71 5.41 -16.40
CA TYR A 305 7.15 5.78 -17.73
C TYR A 305 8.57 5.32 -18.04
N GLY A 306 8.81 5.10 -19.33
CA GLY A 306 9.95 4.35 -19.83
C GLY A 306 9.45 3.05 -20.47
N GLU A 307 10.34 2.29 -21.08
CA GLU A 307 9.97 1.02 -21.71
C GLU A 307 11.05 -0.03 -21.45
N ARG A 308 10.64 -1.21 -20.99
CA ARG A 308 11.52 -2.37 -20.84
C ARG A 308 10.91 -3.61 -21.48
N LYS A 309 11.69 -4.22 -22.38
CA LYS A 309 11.38 -5.52 -23.01
C LYS A 309 12.14 -6.62 -22.30
N ILE A 310 11.44 -7.65 -21.84
CA ILE A 310 12.05 -8.81 -21.17
C ILE A 310 11.46 -10.07 -21.78
N HIS A 311 12.32 -11.04 -22.11
CA HIS A 311 11.88 -12.39 -22.43
C HIS A 311 11.77 -13.22 -21.15
N VAL A 312 10.56 -13.61 -20.77
CA VAL A 312 10.29 -14.43 -19.59
C VAL A 312 10.34 -15.89 -19.99
N ARG A 313 11.20 -16.68 -19.33
CA ARG A 313 11.27 -18.14 -19.53
C ARG A 313 10.01 -18.81 -18.98
N GLN A 314 9.77 -20.05 -19.39
CA GLN A 314 8.74 -20.89 -18.80
C GLN A 314 8.92 -21.01 -17.28
N PHE A 315 7.81 -20.95 -16.55
CA PHE A 315 7.73 -21.16 -15.11
C PHE A 315 6.37 -21.74 -14.73
N GLN A 316 6.17 -22.09 -13.47
CA GLN A 316 4.85 -22.38 -12.94
C GLN A 316 4.49 -21.35 -11.85
N ALA A 317 3.23 -20.93 -11.80
CA ALA A 317 2.72 -20.06 -10.75
C ALA A 317 1.48 -20.67 -10.10
N SER A 318 1.31 -20.45 -8.80
CA SER A 318 0.10 -20.88 -8.10
C SER A 318 -1.14 -20.17 -8.66
N LYS A 319 -2.25 -20.88 -8.84
CA LYS A 319 -3.51 -20.32 -9.39
C LYS A 319 -4.10 -19.24 -8.49
N HIS A 320 -4.00 -19.47 -7.18
CA HIS A 320 -4.46 -18.58 -6.13
C HIS A 320 -3.27 -17.93 -5.44
N LEU A 321 -3.53 -16.81 -4.74
CA LEU A 321 -2.63 -16.29 -3.73
C LEU A 321 -2.48 -17.32 -2.59
N VAL A 322 -1.39 -17.23 -1.83
CA VAL A 322 -1.21 -18.10 -0.66
C VAL A 322 -2.23 -17.73 0.41
N SER A 323 -3.05 -18.70 0.83
CA SER A 323 -4.09 -18.46 1.83
C SER A 323 -3.55 -18.48 3.26
N ASN A 324 -4.33 -17.93 4.19
CA ASN A 324 -4.07 -18.05 5.63
C ASN A 324 -3.92 -19.52 6.07
N GLY A 325 -4.74 -20.41 5.51
CA GLY A 325 -4.70 -21.84 5.81
C GLY A 325 -3.42 -22.52 5.31
N GLU A 326 -2.96 -22.18 4.11
CA GLU A 326 -1.66 -22.64 3.61
C GLU A 326 -0.51 -22.11 4.48
N TYR A 327 -0.57 -20.83 4.85
CA TYR A 327 0.44 -20.20 5.69
C TYR A 327 0.45 -20.73 7.13
N HIS A 328 -0.69 -21.18 7.65
CA HIS A 328 -0.79 -21.82 8.97
C HIS A 328 0.08 -23.07 9.09
N ALA A 329 0.19 -23.85 8.02
CA ALA A 329 1.07 -25.02 7.99
C ALA A 329 2.54 -24.64 8.21
N PHE A 330 2.99 -23.52 7.62
CA PHE A 330 4.33 -22.97 7.85
C PHE A 330 4.53 -22.52 9.31
N VAL A 331 3.55 -21.80 9.87
CA VAL A 331 3.60 -21.36 11.28
C VAL A 331 3.68 -22.56 12.22
N LYS A 332 2.81 -23.55 12.03
CA LYS A 332 2.73 -24.78 12.84
C LYS A 332 3.97 -25.65 12.73
N ALA A 333 4.63 -25.67 11.57
CA ALA A 333 5.89 -26.38 11.35
C ALA A 333 7.11 -25.69 11.99
N GLY A 334 6.91 -24.60 12.76
CA GLY A 334 8.01 -23.83 13.34
C GLY A 334 8.73 -22.96 12.32
N GLY A 335 8.06 -22.55 11.25
CA GLY A 335 8.62 -21.72 10.18
C GLY A 335 9.23 -20.41 10.69
N TYR A 336 8.52 -19.74 11.61
CA TYR A 336 9.08 -18.57 12.29
C TYR A 336 10.27 -18.98 13.16
N ALA A 337 10.28 -20.13 13.84
CA ALA A 337 11.36 -20.58 14.72
C ALA A 337 12.66 -21.00 13.99
N THR A 338 12.64 -21.16 12.66
CA THR A 338 13.67 -21.89 11.92
C THR A 338 14.49 -20.99 10.99
N GLU A 339 15.71 -20.63 11.41
CA GLU A 339 16.59 -19.66 10.71
C GLU A 339 16.85 -19.99 9.23
N ARG A 340 17.07 -21.26 8.87
CA ARG A 340 17.46 -21.66 7.51
C ARG A 340 16.44 -21.32 6.41
N PHE A 341 15.20 -20.99 6.78
CA PHE A 341 14.20 -20.54 5.81
C PHE A 341 14.32 -19.05 5.48
N TRP A 342 14.97 -18.28 6.34
CA TRP A 342 15.03 -16.83 6.23
C TRP A 342 16.29 -16.39 5.51
N SER A 343 16.20 -15.25 4.80
CA SER A 343 17.42 -14.50 4.46
C SER A 343 18.04 -13.92 5.72
N GLU A 344 19.32 -13.54 5.66
CA GLU A 344 19.99 -12.90 6.80
C GLU A 344 19.24 -11.65 7.29
N ALA A 345 18.82 -10.77 6.38
CA ALA A 345 18.03 -9.58 6.70
C ALA A 345 16.67 -9.96 7.31
N GLY A 346 15.98 -10.95 6.74
CA GLY A 346 14.69 -11.41 7.23
C GLY A 346 14.78 -12.04 8.63
N TRP A 347 15.84 -12.80 8.91
CA TRP A 347 16.05 -13.39 10.24
C TRP A 347 16.35 -12.33 11.29
N ARG A 348 17.17 -11.32 10.95
CA ARG A 348 17.44 -10.16 11.81
C ARG A 348 16.15 -9.41 12.12
N TRP A 349 15.33 -9.10 11.10
CA TRP A 349 14.03 -8.46 11.28
C TRP A 349 13.12 -9.29 12.19
N ARG A 350 12.90 -10.56 11.87
CA ARG A 350 12.03 -11.47 12.63
C ARG A 350 12.46 -11.52 14.09
N THR A 351 13.78 -11.61 14.33
CA THR A 351 14.36 -11.71 15.68
C THR A 351 14.21 -10.41 16.45
N PHE A 352 14.52 -9.27 15.83
CA PHE A 352 14.35 -7.94 16.42
C PHE A 352 12.89 -7.66 16.78
N ARG A 353 11.95 -7.99 15.88
CA ARG A 353 10.50 -7.82 16.11
C ARG A 353 9.90 -8.89 17.02
N ASN A 354 10.63 -9.98 17.28
CA ASN A 354 10.12 -11.16 17.97
C ASN A 354 8.81 -11.70 17.34
N SER A 355 8.72 -11.63 16.01
CA SER A 355 7.53 -12.07 15.26
C SER A 355 7.41 -13.59 15.29
N LYS A 356 6.19 -14.09 15.53
CA LYS A 356 5.88 -15.53 15.65
C LYS A 356 4.79 -16.02 14.68
N TRP A 357 4.06 -15.09 14.06
CA TRP A 357 2.97 -15.30 13.11
C TRP A 357 2.69 -13.98 12.37
N PRO A 358 1.89 -13.98 11.28
CA PRO A 358 1.54 -12.77 10.53
C PRO A 358 0.90 -11.68 11.40
N THR A 359 1.20 -10.40 11.10
CA THR A 359 0.85 -9.26 11.97
C THR A 359 -0.65 -9.14 12.29
N PHE A 360 -1.53 -9.53 11.36
CA PHE A 360 -2.99 -9.40 11.52
C PHE A 360 -3.68 -10.67 12.04
N TRP A 361 -2.91 -11.67 12.48
CA TRP A 361 -3.45 -12.80 13.21
C TRP A 361 -3.51 -12.49 14.70
N VAL A 362 -4.72 -12.54 15.26
CA VAL A 362 -4.97 -12.30 16.69
C VAL A 362 -4.97 -13.64 17.40
N LYS A 363 -4.10 -13.82 18.39
CA LYS A 363 -4.02 -15.08 19.14
C LYS A 363 -5.32 -15.38 19.87
N ASP A 364 -5.80 -16.63 19.79
CA ASP A 364 -7.04 -17.08 20.42
C ASP A 364 -6.77 -18.25 21.39
N GLY A 365 -6.50 -17.93 22.66
CA GLY A 365 -6.19 -18.91 23.72
C GLY A 365 -4.70 -19.02 24.09
N PRO A 366 -4.30 -20.06 24.85
CA PRO A 366 -2.92 -20.25 25.32
C PRO A 366 -1.85 -20.36 24.21
N GLU A 367 -0.58 -20.09 24.56
CA GLU A 367 0.55 -20.28 23.63
C GLU A 367 0.73 -21.76 23.24
N GLY A 368 1.15 -22.00 22.00
CA GLY A 368 1.41 -23.35 21.48
C GLY A 368 0.20 -24.06 20.86
N LEU A 369 -1.03 -23.55 21.05
CA LEU A 369 -2.21 -24.14 20.41
C LEU A 369 -2.36 -23.77 18.92
N HIS A 370 -1.63 -22.76 18.44
CA HIS A 370 -1.72 -22.22 17.07
C HIS A 370 -3.16 -21.87 16.64
N LYS A 371 -3.97 -21.39 17.59
CA LYS A 371 -5.33 -20.90 17.38
C LYS A 371 -5.32 -19.38 17.22
N TYR A 372 -6.00 -18.90 16.18
CA TYR A 372 -6.01 -17.50 15.80
C TYR A 372 -7.41 -17.04 15.41
N LYS A 373 -7.63 -15.73 15.46
CA LYS A 373 -8.68 -14.95 14.83
C LYS A 373 -8.04 -14.02 13.81
N LEU A 374 -8.84 -13.43 12.92
CA LEU A 374 -8.34 -12.54 11.88
C LEU A 374 -8.75 -11.09 12.17
N ARG A 375 -7.76 -10.18 12.16
CA ARG A 375 -8.00 -8.74 12.14
C ARG A 375 -8.34 -8.31 10.71
N LEU A 376 -9.59 -7.92 10.46
CA LEU A 376 -9.99 -7.18 9.24
C LEU A 376 -9.74 -5.68 9.45
N GLN A 377 -10.25 -4.82 8.56
CA GLN A 377 -9.99 -3.37 8.60
C GLN A 377 -10.36 -2.72 9.94
N PHE A 378 -11.50 -3.09 10.52
CA PHE A 378 -11.98 -2.51 11.79
C PHE A 378 -12.34 -3.54 12.85
N ASP A 379 -12.57 -4.80 12.47
CA ASP A 379 -13.15 -5.82 13.34
C ASP A 379 -12.21 -7.02 13.47
N VAL A 380 -12.27 -7.73 14.60
CA VAL A 380 -11.68 -9.07 14.76
C VAL A 380 -12.77 -10.13 14.53
N VAL A 381 -12.54 -11.01 13.57
CA VAL A 381 -13.48 -12.07 13.16
C VAL A 381 -12.89 -13.46 13.41
N ASP A 382 -13.74 -14.48 13.32
CA ASP A 382 -13.27 -15.87 13.27
C ASP A 382 -12.29 -16.07 12.11
N MET A 383 -11.33 -16.97 12.29
CA MET A 383 -10.27 -17.15 11.32
C MET A 383 -10.81 -17.59 9.96
N ALA A 384 -10.57 -16.77 8.95
CA ALA A 384 -10.97 -17.02 7.58
C ALA A 384 -9.76 -17.60 6.81
N TRP A 385 -9.62 -18.93 6.87
CA TRP A 385 -8.46 -19.66 6.36
C TRP A 385 -8.28 -19.54 4.84
N ASP A 386 -9.36 -19.30 4.11
CA ASP A 386 -9.34 -19.25 2.64
C ASP A 386 -9.01 -17.84 2.12
N LEU A 387 -8.92 -16.82 2.97
CA LEU A 387 -8.43 -15.48 2.58
C LEU A 387 -6.93 -15.51 2.29
N PRO A 388 -6.42 -14.64 1.39
CA PRO A 388 -4.98 -14.47 1.23
C PRO A 388 -4.36 -14.04 2.56
N VAL A 389 -3.17 -14.56 2.84
CA VAL A 389 -2.38 -14.15 4.00
C VAL A 389 -1.74 -12.78 3.76
N ASP A 390 -1.88 -11.88 4.73
CA ASP A 390 -1.18 -10.59 4.73
C ASP A 390 0.18 -10.73 5.43
N VAL A 391 1.26 -10.55 4.68
CA VAL A 391 2.65 -10.72 5.14
C VAL A 391 3.59 -9.75 4.46
N ASN A 392 4.74 -9.50 5.07
CA ASN A 392 5.80 -8.74 4.43
C ASN A 392 6.65 -9.62 3.47
N TYR A 393 7.60 -9.00 2.77
CA TYR A 393 8.46 -9.70 1.81
C TYR A 393 9.28 -10.82 2.45
N HIS A 394 9.85 -10.57 3.63
CA HIS A 394 10.70 -11.54 4.33
C HIS A 394 9.94 -12.81 4.71
N GLU A 395 8.72 -12.65 5.21
CA GLU A 395 7.79 -13.71 5.55
C GLU A 395 7.41 -14.54 4.32
N GLY A 396 7.06 -13.90 3.20
CA GLY A 396 6.76 -14.58 1.94
C GLY A 396 7.95 -15.39 1.39
N LYS A 397 9.17 -14.83 1.46
CA LYS A 397 10.40 -15.55 1.08
C LYS A 397 10.66 -16.76 1.98
N ALA A 398 10.45 -16.62 3.29
CA ALA A 398 10.65 -17.70 4.25
C ALA A 398 9.67 -18.85 4.01
N PHE A 399 8.41 -18.54 3.73
CA PHE A 399 7.41 -19.53 3.35
C PHE A 399 7.84 -20.30 2.09
N CYS A 400 8.34 -19.61 1.05
CA CYS A 400 8.80 -20.25 -0.18
C CYS A 400 10.02 -21.18 0.05
N ALA A 401 10.95 -20.78 0.92
CA ALA A 401 12.08 -21.63 1.30
C ALA A 401 11.62 -22.89 2.04
N TRP A 402 10.69 -22.75 2.99
CA TRP A 402 10.07 -23.88 3.68
C TRP A 402 9.33 -24.80 2.70
N LYS A 403 8.55 -24.24 1.77
CA LYS A 403 7.82 -25.02 0.76
C LYS A 403 8.77 -25.81 -0.14
N SER A 404 9.93 -25.25 -0.48
CA SER A 404 10.98 -25.99 -1.22
C SER A 404 11.47 -27.22 -0.44
N GLU A 405 11.75 -27.06 0.85
CA GLU A 405 12.16 -28.17 1.73
C GLU A 405 11.07 -29.23 1.86
N GLN A 406 9.81 -28.82 2.05
CA GLN A 406 8.67 -29.75 2.17
C GLN A 406 8.47 -30.60 0.90
N GLU A 407 8.74 -30.04 -0.27
CA GLU A 407 8.60 -30.73 -1.56
C GLU A 407 9.90 -31.45 -1.98
N GLY A 408 10.95 -31.44 -1.14
CA GLY A 408 12.22 -32.11 -1.42
C GLY A 408 13.00 -31.51 -2.60
N VAL A 409 12.79 -30.23 -2.90
CA VAL A 409 13.48 -29.50 -3.98
C VAL A 409 14.46 -28.46 -3.41
N PRO A 410 15.48 -28.04 -4.16
CA PRO A 410 16.43 -27.02 -3.68
C PRO A 410 15.73 -25.72 -3.24
N ILE A 411 16.18 -25.14 -2.13
CA ILE A 411 15.70 -23.82 -1.68
C ILE A 411 15.91 -22.78 -2.79
N GLY A 412 14.88 -21.98 -3.05
CA GLY A 412 14.84 -21.03 -4.17
C GLY A 412 14.18 -21.58 -5.43
N THR A 413 13.82 -22.88 -5.44
CA THR A 413 12.95 -23.44 -6.49
C THR A 413 11.54 -22.88 -6.37
N TYR A 414 10.98 -22.87 -5.14
CA TYR A 414 9.84 -22.03 -4.81
C TYR A 414 10.35 -20.64 -4.42
N ARG A 415 9.72 -19.61 -4.96
CA ARG A 415 10.06 -18.21 -4.73
C ARG A 415 8.86 -17.30 -4.97
N LEU A 416 9.05 -16.02 -4.72
CA LEU A 416 8.09 -14.98 -5.09
C LEU A 416 8.14 -14.73 -6.61
N LEU A 417 7.13 -14.04 -7.13
CA LEU A 417 7.10 -13.57 -8.52
C LEU A 417 8.21 -12.55 -8.79
N SER A 418 8.64 -12.46 -10.04
CA SER A 418 9.22 -11.21 -10.57
C SER A 418 8.14 -10.30 -11.15
N GLU A 419 8.43 -9.01 -11.31
CA GLU A 419 7.57 -8.03 -11.98
C GLU A 419 7.20 -8.52 -13.38
N ALA A 420 8.18 -9.03 -14.14
CA ALA A 420 7.96 -9.56 -15.48
C ALA A 420 7.05 -10.80 -15.49
N GLU A 421 7.16 -11.68 -14.50
CA GLU A 421 6.27 -12.84 -14.37
C GLU A 421 4.85 -12.44 -13.96
N HIS A 422 4.68 -11.41 -13.12
CA HIS A 422 3.36 -10.83 -12.82
C HIS A 422 2.66 -10.39 -14.12
N HIS A 423 3.36 -9.69 -15.00
CA HIS A 423 2.84 -9.30 -16.31
C HIS A 423 2.41 -10.50 -17.18
N ARG A 424 3.12 -11.63 -17.13
CA ARG A 424 2.77 -12.85 -17.90
C ARG A 424 1.49 -13.53 -17.43
N ILE A 425 1.10 -13.35 -16.16
CA ILE A 425 -0.09 -13.98 -15.58
C ILE A 425 -1.32 -13.05 -15.52
N ARG A 426 -1.21 -11.79 -15.96
CA ARG A 426 -2.34 -10.87 -16.05
C ARG A 426 -3.41 -11.35 -17.03
N ASP A 427 -4.63 -10.92 -16.80
CA ASP A 427 -5.76 -11.25 -17.65
C ASP A 427 -5.54 -10.79 -19.09
N THR A 428 -5.52 -11.76 -20.01
CA THR A 428 -5.33 -11.52 -21.44
C THR A 428 -6.47 -10.72 -22.05
N ALA A 429 -7.66 -10.66 -21.44
CA ALA A 429 -8.76 -9.83 -21.92
C ALA A 429 -8.43 -8.33 -21.93
N ASN A 430 -7.48 -7.91 -21.08
CA ASN A 430 -7.03 -6.52 -20.97
C ASN A 430 -5.75 -6.23 -21.79
N MET A 431 -5.22 -7.25 -22.49
CA MET A 431 -3.92 -7.22 -23.14
C MET A 431 -4.03 -7.49 -24.64
N ALA A 432 -3.29 -6.76 -25.46
CA ALA A 432 -3.06 -7.09 -26.87
C ALA A 432 -1.58 -6.93 -27.19
N GLU A 433 -0.98 -7.93 -27.86
CA GLU A 433 0.45 -7.93 -28.22
C GLU A 433 1.38 -7.63 -27.02
N GLY A 434 1.01 -8.13 -25.83
CA GLY A 434 1.78 -7.93 -24.60
C GLY A 434 1.66 -6.53 -23.98
N ARG A 435 0.78 -5.66 -24.50
CA ARG A 435 0.50 -4.33 -23.96
C ARG A 435 -0.90 -4.25 -23.36
N VAL A 436 -1.06 -3.42 -22.35
CA VAL A 436 -2.38 -3.05 -21.82
C VAL A 436 -3.15 -2.29 -22.89
N VAL A 437 -4.36 -2.74 -23.22
CA VAL A 437 -5.29 -2.06 -24.14
C VAL A 437 -6.58 -1.63 -23.47
N HIS A 438 -6.88 -2.18 -22.30
CA HIS A 438 -8.02 -1.82 -21.48
C HIS A 438 -7.61 -1.84 -20.01
N ASP A 439 -7.92 -0.78 -19.28
CA ASP A 439 -7.70 -0.71 -17.83
C ASP A 439 -9.06 -0.56 -17.11
N PRO A 440 -9.58 -1.62 -16.47
CA PRO A 440 -10.93 -1.63 -15.89
C PRO A 440 -11.19 -0.49 -14.92
N VAL A 441 -10.18 -0.01 -14.19
CA VAL A 441 -10.37 1.04 -13.17
C VAL A 441 -10.71 2.40 -13.78
N MET A 442 -10.47 2.61 -15.08
CA MET A 442 -10.89 3.82 -15.79
C MET A 442 -12.37 3.79 -16.18
N ALA A 443 -13.01 2.61 -16.18
CA ALA A 443 -14.39 2.43 -16.63
C ALA A 443 -15.35 2.09 -15.49
N LEU A 444 -14.86 1.44 -14.42
CA LEU A 444 -15.67 0.84 -13.38
C LEU A 444 -15.53 1.57 -12.04
N THR A 445 -16.67 1.84 -11.39
CA THR A 445 -16.74 2.23 -9.98
C THR A 445 -16.44 1.02 -9.10
N GLY A 446 -16.13 1.25 -7.81
CA GLY A 446 -16.05 0.16 -6.83
C GLY A 446 -17.32 -0.68 -6.77
N ALA A 447 -18.49 -0.05 -6.93
CA ALA A 447 -19.78 -0.72 -6.99
C ALA A 447 -19.89 -1.67 -8.19
N ALA A 448 -19.42 -1.23 -9.36
CA ALA A 448 -19.46 -2.02 -10.59
C ALA A 448 -18.52 -3.24 -10.52
N PHE A 449 -17.43 -3.16 -9.76
CA PHE A 449 -16.56 -4.32 -9.48
C PHE A 449 -17.23 -5.42 -8.65
N LYS A 450 -18.42 -5.19 -8.07
CA LYS A 450 -19.22 -6.24 -7.41
C LYS A 450 -20.10 -7.04 -8.37
N ALA A 451 -20.18 -6.63 -9.64
CA ALA A 451 -21.04 -7.30 -10.60
C ALA A 451 -20.67 -8.79 -10.75
N PRO A 452 -21.66 -9.69 -10.93
CA PRO A 452 -21.38 -11.08 -11.24
C PRO A 452 -20.44 -11.20 -12.44
N GLY A 453 -19.39 -12.02 -12.31
CA GLY A 453 -18.37 -12.18 -13.34
C GLY A 453 -17.16 -11.27 -13.19
N SER A 454 -17.16 -10.31 -12.25
CA SER A 454 -15.95 -9.56 -11.90
C SER A 454 -14.88 -10.49 -11.36
N THR A 455 -13.66 -10.39 -11.90
CA THR A 455 -12.49 -11.19 -11.52
C THR A 455 -11.55 -10.45 -10.57
N VAL A 456 -11.94 -9.26 -10.10
CA VAL A 456 -11.08 -8.34 -9.35
C VAL A 456 -11.88 -7.67 -8.23
N ASN A 457 -11.30 -7.64 -7.03
CA ASN A 457 -11.76 -6.83 -5.90
C ASN A 457 -10.80 -5.64 -5.69
N THR A 458 -11.20 -4.44 -6.09
CA THR A 458 -10.42 -3.20 -5.94
C THR A 458 -11.35 -1.98 -5.90
N ASN A 459 -10.82 -0.76 -5.87
CA ASN A 459 -11.59 0.49 -5.84
C ASN A 459 -12.59 0.53 -4.67
N PHE A 460 -12.24 -0.08 -3.53
CA PHE A 460 -13.15 -0.27 -2.40
C PHE A 460 -14.49 -0.89 -2.80
N ALA A 461 -14.47 -1.87 -3.71
CA ALA A 461 -15.64 -2.71 -3.94
C ALA A 461 -16.06 -3.28 -2.58
N PHE A 462 -15.19 -4.02 -1.93
CA PHE A 462 -15.42 -4.46 -0.55
C PHE A 462 -14.44 -3.80 0.41
N GLY A 463 -14.83 -3.67 1.69
CA GLY A 463 -13.97 -3.16 2.76
C GLY A 463 -12.96 -4.19 3.30
N SER A 464 -12.65 -5.23 2.52
CA SER A 464 -11.77 -6.34 2.89
C SER A 464 -11.30 -7.11 1.66
N GLN A 465 -10.27 -7.95 1.82
CA GLN A 465 -10.00 -9.06 0.90
C GLN A 465 -11.14 -10.10 0.93
N HIS A 466 -11.07 -11.10 0.06
CA HIS A 466 -12.01 -12.22 -0.02
C HIS A 466 -11.28 -13.56 -0.04
N ALA A 467 -12.02 -14.67 0.03
CA ALA A 467 -11.46 -16.01 -0.11
C ALA A 467 -10.88 -16.16 -1.52
N VAL A 468 -9.73 -16.81 -1.65
CA VAL A 468 -8.94 -16.81 -2.88
C VAL A 468 -9.64 -17.45 -4.08
N ASP A 469 -10.73 -18.18 -3.86
CA ASP A 469 -11.57 -18.84 -4.86
C ASP A 469 -12.99 -18.22 -4.97
N ALA A 470 -13.25 -17.10 -4.28
CA ALA A 470 -14.58 -16.48 -4.23
C ALA A 470 -14.98 -15.77 -5.53
N LEU A 471 -14.00 -15.23 -6.27
CA LEU A 471 -14.23 -14.60 -7.57
C LEU A 471 -13.85 -15.56 -8.71
N PRO A 472 -14.52 -15.47 -9.88
CA PRO A 472 -14.15 -16.24 -11.06
C PRO A 472 -12.69 -16.01 -11.48
N ALA A 473 -12.10 -17.04 -12.09
CA ALA A 473 -10.78 -16.91 -12.70
C ALA A 473 -10.81 -15.95 -13.90
N ALA A 474 -9.70 -15.29 -14.16
CA ALA A 474 -9.44 -14.62 -15.44
C ALA A 474 -9.41 -15.64 -16.59
N ALA A 475 -9.44 -15.16 -17.84
CA ALA A 475 -9.47 -16.02 -19.04
C ALA A 475 -8.29 -17.01 -19.12
N ASN A 476 -7.17 -16.67 -18.49
CA ASN A 476 -5.97 -17.51 -18.41
C ASN A 476 -5.93 -18.44 -17.19
N GLY A 477 -6.99 -18.50 -16.36
CA GLY A 477 -7.12 -19.42 -15.24
C GLY A 477 -6.51 -18.97 -13.91
N PHE A 478 -5.92 -17.78 -13.84
CA PHE A 478 -5.45 -17.20 -12.58
C PHE A 478 -6.55 -16.39 -11.87
N HIS A 479 -6.52 -16.40 -10.54
CA HIS A 479 -7.39 -15.57 -9.69
C HIS A 479 -6.58 -14.46 -9.05
N ASP A 480 -7.20 -13.29 -8.80
CA ASP A 480 -6.63 -12.21 -7.99
C ASP A 480 -5.20 -11.81 -8.39
N VAL A 481 -4.95 -11.74 -9.71
CA VAL A 481 -3.68 -11.17 -10.21
C VAL A 481 -3.68 -9.65 -10.00
N MET A 482 -4.87 -9.05 -10.09
CA MET A 482 -5.16 -7.68 -9.70
C MET A 482 -6.17 -7.69 -8.54
N GLY A 483 -6.05 -6.74 -7.61
CA GLY A 483 -6.94 -6.59 -6.47
C GLY A 483 -6.77 -7.66 -5.38
N SER A 484 -7.70 -7.64 -4.42
CA SER A 484 -7.65 -8.39 -3.16
C SER A 484 -6.48 -7.96 -2.28
N VAL A 485 -5.24 -8.31 -2.61
CA VAL A 485 -4.02 -7.83 -1.92
C VAL A 485 -2.89 -7.62 -2.92
N TRP A 486 -2.01 -6.66 -2.62
CA TRP A 486 -0.76 -6.48 -3.35
C TRP A 486 0.09 -7.77 -3.31
N GLN A 487 0.88 -7.99 -4.36
CA GLN A 487 1.77 -9.15 -4.45
C GLN A 487 3.24 -8.69 -4.41
N TRP A 488 3.96 -9.14 -3.39
CA TRP A 488 5.41 -8.96 -3.30
C TRP A 488 6.15 -9.61 -4.47
N CYS A 489 7.03 -8.84 -5.10
CA CYS A 489 7.92 -9.30 -6.16
C CYS A 489 9.39 -9.27 -5.70
N GLU A 490 10.23 -10.12 -6.30
CA GLU A 490 11.67 -10.20 -6.01
C GLU A 490 12.46 -9.00 -6.56
N ASP A 491 11.91 -8.31 -7.55
CA ASP A 491 12.49 -7.12 -8.16
C ASP A 491 12.69 -5.99 -7.15
N PHE A 492 13.85 -5.36 -7.20
CA PHE A 492 14.04 -4.07 -6.55
C PHE A 492 13.32 -2.99 -7.35
N PHE A 493 12.83 -1.98 -6.64
CA PHE A 493 12.26 -0.81 -7.28
C PHE A 493 13.36 -0.03 -7.99
N ALA A 494 13.25 0.08 -9.31
CA ALA A 494 14.20 0.79 -10.14
C ALA A 494 13.50 1.49 -11.32
N ALA A 495 14.20 2.49 -11.86
CA ALA A 495 13.80 3.22 -13.03
C ALA A 495 13.67 2.31 -14.26
N LEU A 496 12.65 2.57 -15.09
CA LEU A 496 12.57 1.99 -16.43
C LEU A 496 13.51 2.73 -17.39
N PRO A 497 14.06 2.07 -18.43
CA PRO A 497 14.79 2.78 -19.48
C PRO A 497 13.94 3.90 -20.09
N GLY A 498 14.44 5.14 -20.07
CA GLY A 498 13.69 6.32 -20.49
C GLY A 498 12.86 7.00 -19.40
N PHE A 499 12.99 6.57 -18.15
CA PHE A 499 12.50 7.27 -16.96
C PHE A 499 12.96 8.73 -16.94
N LYS A 500 12.07 9.61 -16.51
CA LYS A 500 12.35 11.03 -16.27
C LYS A 500 11.61 11.43 -15.01
N VAL A 501 12.34 12.06 -14.09
CA VAL A 501 11.79 12.65 -12.88
C VAL A 501 10.73 13.68 -13.24
N HIS A 502 9.58 13.64 -12.57
CA HIS A 502 8.53 14.63 -12.81
C HIS A 502 8.84 15.94 -12.04
N PRO A 503 8.80 17.12 -12.69
CA PRO A 503 9.26 18.37 -12.08
C PRO A 503 8.41 18.84 -10.88
N PHE A 504 7.15 18.42 -10.80
CA PHE A 504 6.29 18.78 -9.68
C PHE A 504 6.48 17.90 -8.44
N TYR A 505 7.12 16.74 -8.55
CA TYR A 505 7.31 15.81 -7.44
C TYR A 505 8.56 14.96 -7.68
N ASP A 506 9.72 15.57 -7.48
CA ASP A 506 11.02 15.02 -7.86
C ASP A 506 11.55 13.93 -6.92
N ASP A 507 11.00 13.88 -5.71
CA ASP A 507 11.33 12.92 -4.65
C ASP A 507 10.30 11.79 -4.49
N PHE A 508 9.31 11.65 -5.39
CA PHE A 508 8.32 10.56 -5.30
C PHE A 508 8.94 9.16 -5.50
N SER A 509 9.78 9.00 -6.52
CA SER A 509 10.36 7.68 -6.87
C SER A 509 11.87 7.60 -6.67
N THR A 510 12.59 8.69 -6.93
CA THR A 510 14.06 8.66 -7.02
C THR A 510 14.77 8.24 -5.72
N PRO A 511 14.30 8.63 -4.51
CA PRO A 511 14.89 8.15 -3.25
C PRO A 511 14.89 6.64 -3.09
N CYS A 512 13.90 5.97 -3.69
CA CYS A 512 13.62 4.56 -3.46
C CYS A 512 14.32 3.64 -4.47
N PHE A 513 15.03 4.22 -5.45
CA PHE A 513 15.96 3.51 -6.32
C PHE A 513 17.28 3.26 -5.58
N ASP A 514 17.24 2.55 -4.45
CA ASP A 514 18.36 2.39 -3.51
C ASP A 514 18.78 0.92 -3.31
N GLY A 515 18.13 -0.01 -4.00
CA GLY A 515 18.38 -1.45 -3.87
C GLY A 515 17.88 -2.04 -2.54
N GLN A 516 17.01 -1.34 -1.83
CA GLN A 516 16.46 -1.77 -0.54
C GLN A 516 14.93 -1.72 -0.50
N HIS A 517 14.27 -1.29 -1.59
CA HIS A 517 12.83 -1.38 -1.77
C HIS A 517 12.49 -2.44 -2.79
N ASN A 518 11.52 -3.30 -2.47
CA ASN A 518 11.00 -4.30 -3.38
C ASN A 518 9.70 -3.82 -4.00
N VAL A 519 9.49 -4.17 -5.27
CA VAL A 519 8.25 -3.85 -5.98
C VAL A 519 7.11 -4.70 -5.46
N ILE A 520 5.94 -4.08 -5.29
CA ILE A 520 4.66 -4.75 -5.10
C ILE A 520 3.76 -4.46 -6.31
N MET A 521 3.03 -5.47 -6.77
CA MET A 521 2.21 -5.39 -7.99
C MET A 521 0.76 -5.81 -7.73
N GLY A 522 -0.17 -5.23 -8.50
CA GLY A 522 -1.55 -5.72 -8.63
C GLY A 522 -2.62 -4.96 -7.87
N GLY A 523 -2.29 -4.09 -6.91
CA GLY A 523 -3.29 -3.43 -6.08
C GLY A 523 -3.92 -4.35 -5.03
N SER A 524 -4.54 -3.77 -4.01
CA SER A 524 -5.36 -4.45 -3.02
C SER A 524 -6.85 -4.14 -3.20
N TRP A 525 -7.69 -4.67 -2.31
CA TRP A 525 -9.09 -4.29 -2.16
C TRP A 525 -9.27 -2.79 -1.87
N ALA A 526 -8.29 -2.17 -1.20
CA ALA A 526 -8.28 -0.76 -0.80
C ALA A 526 -7.63 0.15 -1.86
N SER A 527 -6.85 -0.40 -2.79
CA SER A 527 -6.27 0.38 -3.87
C SER A 527 -7.36 1.02 -4.70
N SER A 528 -7.21 2.31 -5.00
CA SER A 528 -8.17 3.05 -5.81
C SER A 528 -7.49 4.06 -6.72
N GLY A 529 -8.17 4.42 -7.81
CA GLY A 529 -7.59 5.31 -8.82
C GLY A 529 -6.36 4.69 -9.46
N GLN A 530 -5.25 5.42 -9.50
CA GLN A 530 -4.01 4.99 -10.12
C GLN A 530 -3.41 3.77 -9.38
N LEU A 531 -3.52 3.68 -8.05
CA LEU A 531 -3.04 2.50 -7.29
C LEU A 531 -3.63 1.18 -7.78
N ALA A 532 -4.86 1.21 -8.29
CA ALA A 532 -5.57 0.04 -8.79
C ALA A 532 -5.31 -0.23 -10.29
N SER A 533 -4.60 0.67 -10.97
CA SER A 533 -4.31 0.56 -12.40
C SER A 533 -3.42 -0.64 -12.72
N LEU A 534 -3.60 -1.20 -13.92
CA LEU A 534 -2.67 -2.17 -14.48
C LEU A 534 -1.24 -1.61 -14.65
N PHE A 535 -1.05 -0.29 -14.66
CA PHE A 535 0.29 0.32 -14.74
C PHE A 535 0.95 0.55 -13.39
N ALA A 536 0.23 0.37 -12.28
CA ALA A 536 0.74 0.69 -10.95
C ALA A 536 2.01 -0.11 -10.61
N ARG A 537 3.06 0.63 -10.23
CA ARG A 537 4.33 0.11 -9.72
C ARG A 537 4.63 0.79 -8.39
N TYR A 538 4.37 0.08 -7.30
CA TYR A 538 4.63 0.58 -5.95
C TYR A 538 5.73 -0.22 -5.29
N HIS A 539 6.26 0.30 -4.20
CA HIS A 539 7.44 -0.27 -3.57
C HIS A 539 7.46 0.05 -2.09
N PHE A 540 8.06 -0.85 -1.32
CA PHE A 540 8.24 -0.67 0.10
C PHE A 540 9.51 -1.39 0.55
N ARG A 541 10.07 -0.96 1.68
CA ARG A 541 11.07 -1.77 2.40
C ARG A 541 10.48 -3.16 2.68
N PRO A 542 11.29 -4.23 2.59
CA PRO A 542 10.86 -5.62 2.80
C PRO A 542 10.11 -5.93 4.09
N HIS A 543 10.31 -5.11 5.13
CA HIS A 543 9.74 -5.31 6.46
C HIS A 543 8.42 -4.56 6.70
N PHE A 544 7.99 -3.68 5.80
CA PHE A 544 6.73 -2.98 5.95
C PHE A 544 5.53 -3.91 5.73
N PHE A 545 4.52 -3.74 6.58
CA PHE A 545 3.21 -4.31 6.33
C PHE A 545 2.41 -3.39 5.42
N GLN A 546 1.67 -4.01 4.52
CA GLN A 546 0.72 -3.39 3.59
C GLN A 546 -0.50 -4.33 3.52
N HIS A 547 -1.55 -3.99 2.77
CA HIS A 547 -2.52 -4.99 2.33
C HIS A 547 -1.90 -5.86 1.23
N ALA A 548 -0.88 -6.63 1.61
CA ALA A 548 0.01 -7.35 0.72
C ALA A 548 0.18 -8.80 1.18
N GLY A 549 0.07 -9.70 0.22
CA GLY A 549 0.42 -11.10 0.35
C GLY A 549 1.39 -11.49 -0.76
N PHE A 550 1.29 -12.73 -1.23
CA PHE A 550 2.16 -13.20 -2.30
C PHE A 550 1.58 -14.39 -3.06
N ARG A 551 2.18 -14.62 -4.22
CA ARG A 551 1.98 -15.79 -5.08
C ARG A 551 3.26 -16.58 -5.16
N MET A 552 3.13 -17.91 -5.17
CA MET A 552 4.29 -18.78 -5.35
C MET A 552 4.59 -18.97 -6.82
N VAL A 553 5.87 -18.85 -7.17
CA VAL A 553 6.44 -19.36 -8.42
C VAL A 553 7.27 -20.59 -8.12
N LYS A 554 7.20 -21.58 -9.02
CA LYS A 554 8.13 -22.70 -9.09
C LYS A 554 8.91 -22.61 -10.41
N SER A 555 10.23 -22.52 -10.31
CA SER A 555 11.10 -22.50 -11.50
C SER A 555 12.46 -23.11 -11.19
N THR A 556 13.08 -23.75 -12.19
CA THR A 556 14.47 -24.25 -12.13
C THR A 556 15.49 -23.17 -12.50
N HIS A 557 15.03 -21.95 -12.80
CA HIS A 557 15.86 -20.83 -13.20
C HIS A 557 15.54 -19.62 -12.32
N GLN A 558 16.56 -18.81 -12.05
CA GLN A 558 16.34 -17.49 -11.46
C GLN A 558 15.75 -16.54 -12.50
N PRO A 559 14.80 -15.68 -12.12
CA PRO A 559 14.23 -14.70 -13.02
C PRO A 559 15.27 -13.64 -13.37
N ILE A 560 15.07 -12.96 -14.51
CA ILE A 560 15.80 -11.72 -14.80
C ILE A 560 15.16 -10.64 -13.94
N LEU A 561 15.79 -10.32 -12.81
CA LEU A 561 15.31 -9.27 -11.92
C LEU A 561 15.67 -7.90 -12.47
N THR A 562 14.75 -6.97 -12.26
CA THR A 562 15.05 -5.55 -12.33
C THR A 562 16.13 -5.23 -11.31
N SER A 563 17.32 -4.92 -11.82
CA SER A 563 18.44 -4.42 -11.04
C SER A 563 18.72 -2.96 -11.41
N MET A 564 19.58 -2.30 -10.64
CA MET A 564 19.99 -0.88 -10.76
C MET A 564 20.81 -0.59 -12.05
N ASP A 565 20.39 -1.12 -13.20
CA ASP A 565 21.07 -0.97 -14.49
C ASP A 565 20.97 0.44 -15.09
N ALA A 566 20.25 1.36 -14.42
CA ALA A 566 20.28 2.78 -14.69
C ALA A 566 20.75 3.53 -13.43
N PRO A 567 21.92 4.21 -13.44
CA PRO A 567 22.26 5.10 -12.35
C PRO A 567 21.16 6.17 -12.20
N PRO A 568 20.79 6.55 -10.97
CA PRO A 568 19.85 7.64 -10.78
C PRO A 568 20.37 8.87 -11.52
N PRO A 569 19.49 9.63 -12.21
CA PRO A 569 19.91 10.87 -12.84
C PRO A 569 20.52 11.81 -11.77
N PRO A 570 21.53 12.62 -12.13
CA PRO A 570 22.12 13.56 -11.19
C PRO A 570 21.02 14.48 -10.61
N PRO A 571 21.09 14.84 -9.32
CA PRO A 571 20.12 15.73 -8.71
C PRO A 571 20.04 17.05 -9.49
N PRO A 572 18.86 17.68 -9.58
CA PRO A 572 18.76 18.99 -10.20
C PRO A 572 19.69 19.98 -9.47
N PRO A 573 20.31 20.92 -10.19
CA PRO A 573 21.10 21.97 -9.55
C PRO A 573 20.19 22.69 -8.56
N ARG A 574 20.55 22.67 -7.27
CA ARG A 574 19.88 23.49 -6.25
C ARG A 574 19.96 24.93 -6.73
N GLY A 575 18.83 25.49 -7.15
CA GLY A 575 18.72 26.91 -7.46
C GLY A 575 19.09 27.68 -6.21
N GLY A 576 20.23 28.36 -6.22
CA GLY A 576 20.52 29.39 -5.24
C GLY A 576 19.57 30.56 -5.50
N GLY A 577 18.62 30.76 -4.60
CA GLY A 577 17.69 31.89 -4.56
C GLY A 577 17.21 32.08 -3.14
#